data_AF-A0A369S7F0-F1
#
_entry.id   AF-A0A369S7F0-F1
#
_cell.length_a   1.000
_cell.length_b   1.000
_cell.length_c   1.000
_cell.angle_alpha   90.00
_cell.angle_beta   90.00
_cell.angle_gamma   90.00
#
_symmetry.space_group_name_H-M   'P 1'
#
loop_
_entity.id
_entity.type
_entity.pdbx_description
1 polymer ?
#
loop_
_entity_poly.entity_id
_entity_poly.type
_entity_poly.pdbx_seq_one_letter_code
_entity_poly.pdbx_strand_id
1 'polypeptide(L)'
;MAKVAIVTGCSSGIGLKSAITLAKDPAYKVYATMRNLAKKATLAEEAGNNLDKSLFIREMDVSSDSSVEKAVKDIIAAEGRVDVVINNAGQGLFYPNESLPMEVAGNIMNCNFLGTVRVCKAVLPTMKKQRSGHIINVSSIGGCIAVPFNAVYCASKFAMDGYSEALAPELRRFNVNVSVVCPGPVSTSFVDNVKAMNQEKDLDMFDAEPETKEIIQTVFTTMFNRFSHLGQTPQDIADVIAALMKEEKPRYRVATSEGLTKYIDLKFKDSSGDDIIKLSYDNYVCGKAPTS
;
A
#
# COMPACT_ATOMS: atom_id res chain seq x y z
N MET A 1 -19.36 -7.59 -21.13
CA MET A 1 -19.53 -7.61 -19.66
C MET A 1 -18.50 -6.68 -19.04
N ALA A 2 -18.85 -5.99 -17.95
CA ALA A 2 -17.89 -5.21 -17.18
C ALA A 2 -16.78 -6.12 -16.61
N LYS A 3 -15.56 -5.59 -16.50
CA LYS A 3 -14.43 -6.24 -15.84
C LYS A 3 -14.63 -6.21 -14.33
N VAL A 4 -14.38 -7.33 -13.66
CA VAL A 4 -14.53 -7.45 -12.20
C VAL A 4 -13.23 -7.02 -11.52
N ALA A 5 -13.32 -5.97 -10.69
CA ALA A 5 -12.20 -5.46 -9.91
C ALA A 5 -12.42 -5.68 -8.42
N ILE A 6 -11.42 -6.20 -7.71
CA ILE A 6 -11.41 -6.29 -6.24
C ILE A 6 -10.42 -5.25 -5.71
N VAL A 7 -10.85 -4.44 -4.74
CA VAL A 7 -9.98 -3.46 -4.06
C VAL A 7 -9.96 -3.78 -2.58
N THR A 8 -8.76 -3.91 -1.98
CA THR A 8 -8.62 -4.18 -0.55
C THR A 8 -8.36 -2.92 0.27
N GLY A 9 -8.90 -2.86 1.50
CA GLY A 9 -8.68 -1.72 2.39
C GLY A 9 -9.42 -0.45 1.98
N CYS A 10 -10.71 -0.55 1.66
CA CYS A 10 -11.52 0.57 1.13
C CYS A 10 -12.23 1.42 2.18
N SER A 11 -11.91 1.26 3.47
CA SER A 11 -12.55 2.07 4.52
C SER A 11 -12.10 3.54 4.52
N SER A 12 -10.94 3.84 3.94
CA SER A 12 -10.41 5.20 3.82
C SER A 12 -9.30 5.28 2.76
N GLY A 13 -8.82 6.50 2.49
CA GLY A 13 -7.59 6.73 1.73
C GLY A 13 -7.61 6.22 0.28
N ILE A 14 -6.49 5.66 -0.16
CA ILE A 14 -6.24 5.27 -1.56
C ILE A 14 -7.26 4.22 -2.01
N GLY A 15 -7.53 3.19 -1.18
CA GLY A 15 -8.48 2.13 -1.51
C GLY A 15 -9.91 2.66 -1.70
N LEU A 16 -10.34 3.57 -0.83
CA LEU A 16 -11.66 4.22 -0.94
C LEU A 16 -11.78 4.99 -2.26
N LYS A 17 -10.82 5.87 -2.55
CA LYS A 17 -10.85 6.69 -3.78
C LYS A 17 -10.68 5.83 -5.03
N SER A 18 -9.82 4.81 -5.00
CA SER A 18 -9.65 3.87 -6.11
C SER A 18 -10.95 3.13 -6.42
N ALA A 19 -11.65 2.64 -5.40
CA ALA A 19 -12.93 1.95 -5.59
C ALA A 19 -13.98 2.87 -6.22
N ILE A 20 -14.10 4.12 -5.74
CA ILE A 20 -15.06 5.10 -6.26
C ILE A 20 -14.71 5.52 -7.69
N THR A 21 -13.44 5.85 -7.96
CA THR A 21 -12.96 6.22 -9.30
C THR A 21 -13.28 5.11 -10.31
N LEU A 22 -12.98 3.86 -9.97
CA LEU A 22 -13.25 2.73 -10.87
C LEU A 22 -14.74 2.48 -11.05
N ALA A 23 -15.55 2.62 -10.00
CA ALA A 23 -16.99 2.36 -10.10
C ALA A 23 -17.73 3.38 -10.98
N LYS A 24 -17.14 4.56 -11.23
CA LYS A 24 -17.68 5.57 -12.17
C LYS A 24 -17.50 5.19 -13.63
N ASP A 25 -16.55 4.31 -13.93
CA ASP A 25 -16.30 3.82 -15.29
C ASP A 25 -17.17 2.58 -15.56
N PRO A 26 -18.11 2.62 -16.53
CA PRO A 26 -19.03 1.52 -16.80
C PRO A 26 -18.33 0.25 -17.29
N ALA A 27 -17.04 0.32 -17.64
CA ALA A 27 -16.24 -0.85 -17.95
C ALA A 27 -15.95 -1.74 -16.73
N TYR A 28 -16.19 -1.27 -15.49
CA TYR A 28 -15.85 -1.99 -14.27
C TYR A 28 -17.04 -2.26 -13.36
N LYS A 29 -16.97 -3.41 -12.69
CA LYS A 29 -17.77 -3.77 -11.53
C LYS A 29 -16.82 -4.00 -10.36
N VAL A 30 -16.95 -3.18 -9.31
CA VAL A 30 -15.98 -3.05 -8.25
C VAL A 30 -16.49 -3.71 -6.97
N TYR A 31 -15.69 -4.61 -6.41
CA TYR A 31 -15.85 -5.15 -5.07
C TYR A 31 -14.88 -4.42 -4.14
N ALA A 32 -15.42 -3.44 -3.41
CA ALA A 32 -14.68 -2.67 -2.43
C ALA A 32 -14.69 -3.41 -1.09
N THR A 33 -13.52 -3.85 -0.63
CA THR A 33 -13.42 -4.71 0.55
C THR A 33 -12.78 -4.01 1.74
N MET A 34 -13.22 -4.36 2.94
CA MET A 34 -12.65 -3.83 4.18
C MET A 34 -12.78 -4.84 5.31
N ARG A 35 -11.86 -4.79 6.28
CA ARG A 35 -11.87 -5.67 7.46
C ARG A 35 -13.09 -5.44 8.35
N ASN A 36 -13.49 -4.19 8.55
CA ASN A 36 -14.58 -3.84 9.47
C ASN A 36 -15.66 -3.05 8.73
N LEU A 37 -16.81 -3.69 8.50
CA LEU A 37 -17.95 -3.08 7.81
C LEU A 37 -18.60 -1.92 8.57
N ALA A 38 -18.34 -1.76 9.88
CA ALA A 38 -18.79 -0.57 10.62
C ALA A 38 -18.15 0.73 10.08
N LYS A 39 -17.01 0.64 9.38
CA LYS A 39 -16.32 1.78 8.76
C LYS A 39 -16.76 2.05 7.30
N LYS A 40 -17.86 1.45 6.83
CA LYS A 40 -18.30 1.58 5.43
C LYS A 40 -18.99 2.91 5.09
N ALA A 41 -19.37 3.71 6.10
CA ALA A 41 -20.25 4.86 5.94
C ALA A 41 -19.73 5.86 4.88
N THR A 42 -18.48 6.31 5.00
CA THR A 42 -17.87 7.26 4.04
C THR A 42 -17.82 6.70 2.62
N LEU A 43 -17.46 5.42 2.46
CA LEU A 43 -17.44 4.77 1.14
C LEU A 43 -18.84 4.70 0.53
N ALA A 44 -19.85 4.33 1.33
CA ALA A 44 -21.23 4.22 0.87
C ALA A 44 -21.80 5.58 0.46
N GLU A 45 -21.52 6.63 1.24
CA GLU A 45 -21.91 8.00 0.94
C GLU A 45 -21.29 8.49 -0.36
N GLU A 46 -19.96 8.38 -0.50
CA GLU A 46 -19.26 8.86 -1.70
C GLU A 46 -19.54 8.01 -2.96
N ALA A 47 -19.88 6.73 -2.79
CA ALA A 47 -20.29 5.88 -3.92
C ALA A 47 -21.63 6.35 -4.51
N GLY A 48 -22.52 6.94 -3.72
CA GLY A 48 -23.80 7.48 -4.16
C GLY A 48 -24.60 6.49 -5.02
N ASN A 49 -24.94 6.90 -6.25
CA ASN A 49 -25.74 6.09 -7.18
C ASN A 49 -25.05 4.82 -7.68
N ASN A 50 -23.75 4.68 -7.47
CA ASN A 50 -22.95 3.54 -7.93
C ASN A 50 -23.01 2.38 -6.93
N LEU A 51 -23.37 2.66 -5.67
CA LEU A 51 -23.55 1.65 -4.63
C LEU A 51 -24.61 0.63 -5.06
N ASP A 52 -24.29 -0.64 -4.89
CA ASP A 52 -25.08 -1.81 -5.28
C ASP A 52 -25.44 -1.90 -6.78
N LYS A 53 -24.79 -1.09 -7.63
CA LYS A 53 -24.88 -1.15 -9.10
C LYS A 53 -23.54 -1.49 -9.74
N SER A 54 -22.55 -0.63 -9.54
CA SER A 54 -21.17 -0.83 -10.03
C SER A 54 -20.16 -0.93 -8.89
N LEU A 55 -20.52 -0.57 -7.64
CA LEU A 55 -19.71 -0.74 -6.44
C LEU A 55 -20.45 -1.58 -5.40
N PHE A 56 -19.83 -2.68 -4.97
CA PHE A 56 -20.36 -3.59 -3.97
C PHE A 56 -19.40 -3.68 -2.79
N ILE A 57 -19.90 -3.42 -1.59
CA ILE A 57 -19.09 -3.49 -0.37
C ILE A 57 -19.08 -4.93 0.16
N ARG A 58 -17.90 -5.47 0.48
CA ARG A 58 -17.74 -6.80 1.09
C ARG A 58 -16.77 -6.75 2.26
N GLU A 59 -16.96 -7.66 3.22
CA GLU A 59 -15.99 -7.88 4.28
C GLU A 59 -14.83 -8.71 3.74
N MET A 60 -13.60 -8.28 4.00
CA MET A 60 -12.39 -9.07 3.78
C MET A 60 -11.29 -8.56 4.71
N ASP A 61 -10.86 -9.39 5.64
CA ASP A 61 -9.63 -9.20 6.39
C ASP A 61 -8.49 -9.93 5.69
N VAL A 62 -7.59 -9.18 5.06
CA VAL A 62 -6.42 -9.75 4.38
C VAL A 62 -5.47 -10.48 5.33
N SER A 63 -5.60 -10.28 6.64
CA SER A 63 -4.79 -10.94 7.66
C SER A 63 -5.28 -12.35 8.01
N SER A 64 -6.43 -12.77 7.44
CA SER A 64 -7.10 -14.05 7.72
C SER A 64 -7.30 -14.86 6.43
N ASP A 65 -6.76 -16.09 6.42
CA ASP A 65 -6.90 -17.01 5.29
C ASP A 65 -8.37 -17.26 4.93
N SER A 66 -9.18 -17.61 5.94
CA SER A 66 -10.59 -17.94 5.75
C SER A 66 -11.41 -16.74 5.27
N SER A 67 -11.08 -15.53 5.73
CA SER A 67 -11.77 -14.31 5.31
C SER A 67 -11.50 -14.02 3.82
N VAL A 68 -10.23 -14.09 3.39
CA VAL A 68 -9.84 -13.90 1.99
C VAL A 68 -10.46 -14.98 1.10
N GLU A 69 -10.32 -16.25 1.46
CA GLU A 69 -10.85 -17.37 0.69
C GLU A 69 -12.36 -17.25 0.50
N LYS A 70 -13.09 -16.98 1.59
CA LYS A 70 -14.54 -16.80 1.53
C LYS A 70 -14.93 -15.65 0.60
N ALA A 71 -14.37 -14.46 0.82
CA ALA A 71 -14.76 -13.29 0.05
C ALA A 71 -14.41 -13.41 -1.45
N VAL A 72 -13.22 -13.93 -1.78
CA VAL A 72 -12.84 -14.18 -3.18
C VAL A 72 -13.70 -15.26 -3.82
N LYS A 73 -13.98 -16.37 -3.11
CA LYS A 73 -14.86 -17.44 -3.61
C LYS A 73 -16.28 -16.93 -3.86
N ASP A 74 -16.83 -16.12 -2.96
CA ASP A 74 -18.17 -15.53 -3.09
C ASP A 74 -18.23 -14.62 -4.33
N ILE A 75 -17.19 -13.82 -4.60
CA ILE A 75 -17.10 -12.95 -5.78
C ILE A 75 -16.99 -13.80 -7.07
N ILE A 76 -16.13 -14.82 -7.08
CA ILE A 76 -15.99 -15.72 -8.23
C ILE A 76 -17.29 -16.48 -8.49
N ALA A 77 -18.01 -16.91 -7.46
CA ALA A 77 -19.29 -17.59 -7.62
C ALA A 77 -20.36 -16.67 -8.22
N ALA A 78 -20.35 -15.38 -7.86
CA ALA A 78 -21.30 -14.40 -8.40
C ALA A 78 -20.98 -13.98 -9.84
N GLU A 79 -19.71 -13.77 -10.16
CA GLU A 79 -19.31 -13.13 -11.42
C GLU A 79 -18.64 -14.08 -12.43
N GLY A 80 -18.21 -15.27 -11.98
CA GLY A 80 -17.48 -16.25 -12.79
C GLY A 80 -16.06 -15.82 -13.17
N ARG A 81 -15.60 -14.63 -12.76
CA ARG A 81 -14.32 -14.05 -13.16
C ARG A 81 -13.76 -13.05 -12.14
N VAL A 82 -12.45 -12.82 -12.22
CA VAL A 82 -11.75 -11.68 -11.59
C VAL A 82 -10.75 -11.13 -12.60
N ASP A 83 -10.88 -9.87 -12.96
CA ASP A 83 -10.04 -9.23 -13.99
C ASP A 83 -8.94 -8.37 -13.38
N VAL A 84 -9.21 -7.72 -12.26
CA VAL A 84 -8.27 -6.82 -11.61
C VAL A 84 -8.32 -7.02 -10.10
N VAL A 85 -7.15 -7.02 -9.47
CA VAL A 85 -7.03 -6.94 -8.01
C VAL A 85 -6.10 -5.80 -7.67
N ILE A 86 -6.57 -4.89 -6.82
CA ILE A 86 -5.79 -3.82 -6.23
C ILE A 86 -5.55 -4.17 -4.76
N ASN A 87 -4.36 -4.71 -4.48
CA ASN A 87 -3.89 -4.98 -3.13
C ASN A 87 -3.43 -3.67 -2.48
N ASN A 88 -4.35 -3.01 -1.79
CA ASN A 88 -4.11 -1.72 -1.12
C ASN A 88 -4.14 -1.82 0.41
N ALA A 89 -4.79 -2.82 0.99
CA ALA A 89 -4.85 -2.98 2.43
C ALA A 89 -3.43 -2.98 3.04
N GLY A 90 -3.23 -2.15 4.06
CA GLY A 90 -1.97 -2.05 4.76
C GLY A 90 -2.02 -1.11 5.96
N GLN A 91 -1.02 -1.22 6.80
CA GLN A 91 -0.84 -0.50 8.05
C GLN A 91 0.55 0.15 8.09
N GLY A 92 0.62 1.32 8.69
CA GLY A 92 1.87 2.02 8.98
C GLY A 92 2.42 1.61 10.32
N LEU A 93 3.72 1.80 10.50
CA LEU A 93 4.38 1.62 11.79
C LEU A 93 5.58 2.54 11.86
N PHE A 94 5.62 3.33 12.92
CA PHE A 94 6.73 4.20 13.29
C PHE A 94 7.07 3.92 14.75
N TYR A 95 8.24 3.35 15.01
CA TYR A 95 8.58 2.80 16.33
C TYR A 95 10.10 2.69 16.52
N PRO A 96 10.65 2.87 17.75
CA PRO A 96 12.04 2.51 18.06
C PRO A 96 12.25 1.00 17.95
N ASN A 97 13.34 0.55 17.34
CA ASN A 97 13.46 -0.89 17.05
C ASN A 97 13.67 -1.73 18.31
N GLU A 98 14.40 -1.20 19.29
CA GLU A 98 14.71 -1.84 20.57
C GLU A 98 13.47 -2.04 21.46
N SER A 99 12.45 -1.17 21.33
CA SER A 99 11.23 -1.24 22.12
C SER A 99 10.05 -1.87 21.38
N LEU A 100 10.21 -2.21 20.09
CA LEU A 100 9.13 -2.70 19.24
C LEU A 100 8.59 -4.06 19.70
N PRO A 101 7.30 -4.15 20.10
CA PRO A 101 6.72 -5.44 20.43
C PRO A 101 6.63 -6.34 19.19
N MET A 102 7.13 -7.58 19.32
CA MET A 102 7.16 -8.53 18.19
C MET A 102 5.77 -8.88 17.66
N GLU A 103 4.73 -8.82 18.49
CA GLU A 103 3.34 -8.98 18.04
C GLU A 103 2.93 -7.86 17.06
N VAL A 104 3.28 -6.61 17.37
CA VAL A 104 3.03 -5.46 16.48
C VAL A 104 3.79 -5.63 15.17
N ALA A 105 5.06 -6.02 15.24
CA ALA A 105 5.86 -6.31 14.05
C ALA A 105 5.23 -7.42 13.18
N GLY A 106 4.81 -8.52 13.82
CA GLY A 106 4.13 -9.63 13.18
C GLY A 106 2.81 -9.21 12.51
N ASN A 107 2.02 -8.35 13.15
CA ASN A 107 0.77 -7.84 12.60
C ASN A 107 0.98 -6.97 11.35
N ILE A 108 2.03 -6.14 11.32
CA ILE A 108 2.39 -5.35 10.12
C ILE A 108 2.76 -6.27 8.97
N MET A 109 3.63 -7.25 9.20
CA MET A 109 4.01 -8.22 8.16
C MET A 109 2.82 -9.07 7.70
N ASN A 110 1.95 -9.48 8.62
CA ASN A 110 0.78 -10.28 8.33
C ASN A 110 -0.24 -9.53 7.46
N CYS A 111 -0.47 -8.25 7.75
CA CYS A 111 -1.41 -7.43 6.99
C CYS A 111 -0.82 -6.98 5.65
N ASN A 112 0.36 -6.35 5.65
CA ASN A 112 0.92 -5.71 4.47
C ASN A 112 1.44 -6.73 3.46
N PHE A 113 2.25 -7.68 3.92
CA PHE A 113 2.92 -8.64 3.04
C PHE A 113 2.09 -9.91 2.86
N LEU A 114 1.86 -10.67 3.93
CA LEU A 114 1.15 -11.95 3.82
C LEU A 114 -0.29 -11.77 3.35
N GLY A 115 -0.93 -10.64 3.69
CA GLY A 115 -2.25 -10.31 3.16
C GLY A 115 -2.28 -10.18 1.64
N THR A 116 -1.29 -9.51 1.05
CA THR A 116 -1.12 -9.45 -0.40
C THR A 116 -0.89 -10.84 -0.99
N VAL A 117 -0.06 -11.67 -0.35
CA VAL A 117 0.18 -13.06 -0.78
C VAL A 117 -1.11 -13.87 -0.76
N ARG A 118 -1.92 -13.78 0.29
CA ARG A 118 -3.21 -14.49 0.42
C ARG A 118 -4.19 -14.09 -0.68
N VAL A 119 -4.37 -12.79 -0.92
CA VAL A 119 -5.29 -12.33 -1.97
C VAL A 119 -4.81 -12.80 -3.35
N CYS A 120 -3.53 -12.65 -3.66
CA CYS A 120 -2.95 -13.18 -4.89
C CYS A 120 -3.18 -14.70 -5.02
N LYS A 121 -2.85 -15.48 -3.98
CA LYS A 121 -3.09 -16.94 -3.96
C LYS A 121 -4.54 -17.29 -4.27
N ALA A 122 -5.50 -16.54 -3.73
CA ALA A 122 -6.93 -16.81 -3.92
C ALA A 122 -7.42 -16.49 -5.34
N VAL A 123 -6.91 -15.44 -5.99
CA VAL A 123 -7.39 -15.04 -7.34
C VAL A 123 -6.63 -15.69 -8.49
N LEU A 124 -5.38 -16.12 -8.26
CA LEU A 124 -4.50 -16.63 -9.30
C LEU A 124 -5.06 -17.83 -10.09
N PRO A 125 -5.69 -18.85 -9.47
CA PRO A 125 -6.25 -19.97 -10.23
C PRO A 125 -7.26 -19.52 -11.28
N THR A 126 -8.12 -18.57 -10.92
CA THR A 126 -9.13 -17.99 -11.81
C THR A 126 -8.49 -17.18 -12.93
N MET A 127 -7.57 -16.25 -12.60
CA MET A 127 -6.86 -15.45 -13.62
C MET A 127 -6.04 -16.33 -14.59
N LYS A 128 -5.33 -17.35 -14.07
CA LYS A 128 -4.55 -18.30 -14.88
C LYS A 128 -5.45 -19.10 -15.84
N LYS A 129 -6.64 -19.54 -15.37
CA LYS A 129 -7.63 -20.24 -16.21
C LYS A 129 -8.21 -19.31 -17.28
N GLN A 130 -8.49 -18.05 -16.93
CA GLN A 130 -8.98 -17.03 -17.86
C GLN A 130 -7.96 -16.62 -18.92
N ARG A 131 -6.66 -16.87 -18.69
CA ARG A 131 -5.56 -16.32 -19.49
C ARG A 131 -5.60 -14.78 -19.58
N SER A 132 -6.06 -14.14 -18.50
CA SER A 132 -6.15 -12.69 -18.37
C SER A 132 -6.29 -12.29 -16.92
N GLY A 133 -5.68 -11.16 -16.56
CA GLY A 133 -5.79 -10.55 -15.24
C GLY A 133 -4.77 -9.45 -15.03
N HIS A 134 -4.99 -8.58 -14.05
CA HIS A 134 -4.03 -7.56 -13.64
C HIS A 134 -4.00 -7.45 -12.11
N ILE A 135 -2.85 -7.75 -11.53
CA ILE A 135 -2.57 -7.59 -10.11
C ILE A 135 -1.84 -6.26 -9.93
N ILE A 136 -2.40 -5.35 -9.14
CA ILE A 136 -1.81 -4.07 -8.80
C ILE A 136 -1.55 -4.07 -7.30
N ASN A 137 -0.28 -4.06 -6.91
CA ASN A 137 0.14 -4.01 -5.52
C ASN A 137 0.50 -2.56 -5.16
N VAL A 138 -0.24 -1.97 -4.22
CA VAL A 138 0.04 -0.62 -3.73
C VAL A 138 1.10 -0.73 -2.63
N SER A 139 2.35 -0.57 -3.05
CA SER A 139 3.53 -0.59 -2.19
C SER A 139 3.72 0.77 -1.52
N SER A 140 4.93 1.31 -1.56
CA SER A 140 5.33 2.61 -1.03
C SER A 140 6.71 2.93 -1.59
N ILE A 141 7.10 4.20 -1.60
CA ILE A 141 8.52 4.56 -1.73
C ILE A 141 9.36 3.87 -0.64
N GLY A 142 8.75 3.60 0.52
CA GLY A 142 9.31 2.80 1.62
C GLY A 142 9.64 1.35 1.26
N GLY A 143 9.16 0.84 0.13
CA GLY A 143 9.53 -0.47 -0.43
C GLY A 143 10.75 -0.44 -1.35
N CYS A 144 11.23 0.76 -1.70
CA CYS A 144 12.46 0.96 -2.48
C CYS A 144 13.57 1.55 -1.61
N ILE A 145 13.23 2.43 -0.67
CA ILE A 145 14.17 3.17 0.18
C ILE A 145 13.67 3.13 1.62
N ALA A 146 14.52 2.69 2.54
CA ALA A 146 14.16 2.59 3.94
C ALA A 146 14.30 3.95 4.66
N VAL A 147 13.38 4.22 5.58
CA VAL A 147 13.39 5.43 6.42
C VAL A 147 13.59 5.00 7.88
N PRO A 148 14.42 5.71 8.68
CA PRO A 148 14.61 5.41 10.10
C PRO A 148 13.27 5.33 10.86
N PHE A 149 13.23 4.48 11.89
CA PHE A 149 12.05 4.18 12.72
C PHE A 149 10.84 3.60 11.98
N ASN A 150 10.92 3.36 10.67
CA ASN A 150 9.91 2.65 9.88
C ASN A 150 10.39 1.24 9.49
N ALA A 151 11.36 0.66 10.18
CA ALA A 151 12.10 -0.51 9.70
C ALA A 151 11.20 -1.69 9.31
N VAL A 152 10.26 -2.08 10.17
CA VAL A 152 9.33 -3.19 9.88
C VAL A 152 8.30 -2.81 8.82
N TYR A 153 7.82 -1.57 8.80
CA TYR A 153 6.95 -1.10 7.72
C TYR A 153 7.66 -1.17 6.36
N CYS A 154 8.87 -0.62 6.26
CA CYS A 154 9.71 -0.69 5.07
C CYS A 154 9.96 -2.16 4.70
N ALA A 155 10.41 -3.01 5.63
CA ALA A 155 10.61 -4.43 5.38
C ALA A 155 9.37 -5.10 4.76
N SER A 156 8.16 -4.79 5.25
CA SER A 156 6.92 -5.32 4.68
C SER A 156 6.66 -4.88 3.24
N LYS A 157 7.06 -3.65 2.88
CA LYS A 157 6.91 -3.10 1.52
C LYS A 157 8.01 -3.60 0.58
N PHE A 158 9.25 -3.75 1.07
CA PHE A 158 10.33 -4.43 0.35
C PHE A 158 9.97 -5.90 0.05
N ALA A 159 9.39 -6.62 1.02
CA ALA A 159 8.92 -7.99 0.82
C ALA A 159 7.82 -8.05 -0.26
N MET A 160 6.90 -7.09 -0.26
CA MET A 160 5.89 -6.96 -1.30
C MET A 160 6.49 -6.70 -2.69
N ASP A 161 7.47 -5.80 -2.80
CA ASP A 161 8.18 -5.51 -4.05
C ASP A 161 8.89 -6.77 -4.57
N GLY A 162 9.70 -7.43 -3.74
CA GLY A 162 10.42 -8.66 -4.11
C GLY A 162 9.47 -9.79 -4.51
N TYR A 163 8.38 -9.99 -3.78
CA TYR A 163 7.33 -10.94 -4.16
C TYR A 163 6.68 -10.60 -5.50
N SER A 164 6.37 -9.33 -5.74
CA SER A 164 5.76 -8.88 -6.99
C SER A 164 6.71 -9.03 -8.18
N GLU A 165 7.99 -8.76 -7.96
CA GLU A 165 9.05 -8.92 -8.96
C GLU A 165 9.24 -10.38 -9.37
N ALA A 166 9.21 -11.30 -8.40
CA ALA A 166 9.27 -12.73 -8.66
C ALA A 166 7.99 -13.26 -9.35
N LEU A 167 6.82 -12.75 -8.95
CA LEU A 167 5.53 -13.18 -9.50
C LEU A 167 5.31 -12.74 -10.95
N ALA A 168 5.72 -11.53 -11.31
CA ALA A 168 5.51 -10.96 -12.64
C ALA A 168 5.98 -11.86 -13.81
N PRO A 169 7.22 -12.38 -13.85
CA PRO A 169 7.67 -13.27 -14.92
C PRO A 169 6.96 -14.64 -14.90
N GLU A 170 6.61 -15.17 -13.72
CA GLU A 170 5.85 -16.43 -13.59
C GLU A 170 4.52 -16.35 -14.35
N LEU A 171 3.87 -15.19 -14.29
CA LEU A 171 2.52 -14.98 -14.82
C LEU A 171 2.45 -14.61 -16.30
N ARG A 172 3.58 -14.31 -16.95
CA ARG A 172 3.61 -13.88 -18.36
C ARG A 172 2.96 -14.88 -19.32
N ARG A 173 3.22 -16.19 -19.15
CA ARG A 173 2.62 -17.22 -20.01
C ARG A 173 1.11 -17.38 -19.84
N PHE A 174 0.58 -16.84 -18.75
CA PHE A 174 -0.86 -16.80 -18.47
C PHE A 174 -1.49 -15.48 -18.89
N ASN A 175 -0.74 -14.54 -19.48
CA ASN A 175 -1.22 -13.20 -19.85
C ASN A 175 -1.88 -12.48 -18.66
N VAL A 176 -1.29 -12.65 -17.47
CA VAL A 176 -1.67 -11.93 -16.25
C VAL A 176 -0.57 -10.93 -15.94
N ASN A 177 -0.92 -9.66 -15.88
CA ASN A 177 0.01 -8.57 -15.60
C ASN A 177 0.15 -8.37 -14.09
N VAL A 178 1.35 -7.95 -13.67
CA VAL A 178 1.63 -7.51 -12.30
C VAL A 178 2.24 -6.12 -12.37
N SER A 179 1.69 -5.20 -11.58
CA SER A 179 2.24 -3.86 -11.41
C SER A 179 2.36 -3.53 -9.93
N VAL A 180 3.36 -2.72 -9.61
CA VAL A 180 3.63 -2.14 -8.29
C VAL A 180 3.49 -0.63 -8.41
N VAL A 181 2.53 -0.09 -7.68
CA VAL A 181 2.40 1.37 -7.53
C VAL A 181 3.13 1.75 -6.24
N CYS A 182 4.04 2.71 -6.33
CA CYS A 182 4.85 3.18 -5.21
C CYS A 182 4.47 4.63 -4.88
N PRO A 183 3.43 4.85 -4.04
CA PRO A 183 3.11 6.19 -3.57
C PRO A 183 4.25 6.78 -2.74
N GLY A 184 4.42 8.09 -2.84
CA GLY A 184 5.19 8.87 -1.88
C GLY A 184 4.39 9.12 -0.59
N PRO A 185 4.63 10.26 0.08
CA PRO A 185 3.78 10.74 1.17
C PRO A 185 2.35 10.96 0.65
N VAL A 186 1.34 10.34 1.28
CA VAL A 186 -0.08 10.54 0.92
C VAL A 186 -0.87 10.94 2.15
N SER A 187 -1.59 12.06 2.06
CA SER A 187 -2.46 12.57 3.13
C SER A 187 -3.66 11.64 3.33
N THR A 188 -3.50 10.68 4.23
CA THR A 188 -4.50 9.66 4.57
C THR A 188 -4.55 9.46 6.09
N SER A 189 -5.60 8.77 6.56
CA SER A 189 -5.69 8.29 7.94
C SER A 189 -4.52 7.37 8.38
N PHE A 190 -3.67 6.94 7.44
CA PHE A 190 -2.39 6.27 7.73
C PHE A 190 -1.48 7.17 8.58
N VAL A 191 -1.39 8.45 8.21
CA VAL A 191 -0.61 9.45 8.94
C VAL A 191 -1.23 9.68 10.32
N ASP A 192 -2.55 9.65 10.44
CA ASP A 192 -3.24 9.83 11.72
C ASP A 192 -3.08 8.62 12.66
N ASN A 193 -3.02 7.40 12.13
CA ASN A 193 -2.68 6.21 12.92
C ASN A 193 -1.23 6.26 13.43
N VAL A 194 -0.30 6.77 12.62
CA VAL A 194 1.09 7.00 13.04
C VAL A 194 1.19 8.11 14.10
N LYS A 195 0.43 9.21 13.94
CA LYS A 195 0.33 10.29 14.93
C LYS A 195 -0.27 9.84 16.26
N ALA A 196 -1.27 8.94 16.23
CA ALA A 196 -1.91 8.45 17.44
C ALA A 196 -0.97 7.63 18.35
N MET A 197 0.15 7.13 17.81
CA MET A 197 1.20 6.46 18.59
C MET A 197 2.26 7.41 19.16
N ASN A 198 2.19 8.72 18.87
CA ASN A 198 3.28 9.65 19.11
C ASN A 198 2.83 10.99 19.74
N GLN A 199 1.84 10.96 20.64
CA GLN A 199 1.61 12.13 21.49
C GLN A 199 2.80 12.27 22.45
N GLU A 200 3.20 13.48 22.85
CA GLU A 200 4.38 13.74 23.69
C GLU A 200 4.45 12.90 24.98
N LYS A 201 3.31 12.38 25.45
CA LYS A 201 3.18 11.48 26.60
C LYS A 201 3.56 10.01 26.31
N ASP A 202 3.63 9.61 25.04
CA ASP A 202 3.93 8.23 24.62
C ASP A 202 5.43 7.95 24.46
N LEU A 203 6.27 8.98 24.33
CA LEU A 203 7.73 8.79 24.19
C LEU A 203 8.36 8.20 25.45
N ASP A 204 7.83 8.54 26.62
CA ASP A 204 8.23 7.92 27.89
C ASP A 204 7.78 6.45 28.00
N MET A 205 6.81 6.01 27.19
CA MET A 205 6.41 4.60 27.14
C MET A 205 7.36 3.74 26.30
N PHE A 206 8.19 4.35 25.46
CA PHE A 206 9.23 3.60 24.77
C PHE A 206 10.35 3.25 25.76
N ASP A 207 10.57 1.95 25.92
CA ASP A 207 11.74 1.41 26.61
C ASP A 207 12.97 1.54 25.69
N ALA A 208 13.49 2.75 25.59
CA ALA A 208 14.57 3.14 24.70
C ALA A 208 15.47 4.18 25.37
N GLU A 209 16.72 4.26 24.91
CA GLU A 209 17.69 5.24 25.39
C GLU A 209 17.21 6.69 25.14
N PRO A 210 17.59 7.66 26.00
CA PRO A 210 17.22 9.06 25.82
C PRO A 210 17.59 9.62 24.44
N GLU A 211 18.77 9.24 23.93
CA GLU A 211 19.22 9.66 22.60
C GLU A 211 18.30 9.11 21.49
N THR A 212 17.87 7.84 21.57
CA THR A 212 16.88 7.30 20.60
C THR A 212 15.59 8.10 20.63
N LYS A 213 15.12 8.51 21.82
CA LYS A 213 13.90 9.31 21.99
C LYS A 213 14.01 10.70 21.33
N GLU A 214 15.19 11.32 21.37
CA GLU A 214 15.46 12.58 20.67
C GLU A 214 15.52 12.39 19.14
N ILE A 215 16.18 11.33 18.67
CA ILE A 215 16.31 11.04 17.24
C ILE A 215 14.93 10.74 16.65
N ILE A 216 14.09 9.91 17.30
CA ILE A 216 12.76 9.57 16.78
C ILE A 216 11.85 10.80 16.68
N GLN A 217 11.93 11.74 17.63
CA GLN A 217 11.24 13.04 17.55
C GLN A 217 11.72 13.86 16.34
N THR A 218 13.04 13.92 16.12
CA THR A 218 13.64 14.64 14.98
C THR A 218 13.20 14.03 13.64
N VAL A 219 13.25 12.71 13.52
CA VAL A 219 12.82 11.99 12.32
C VAL A 219 11.32 12.19 12.10
N PHE A 220 10.50 12.11 13.15
CA PHE A 220 9.05 12.31 13.05
C PHE A 220 8.72 13.71 12.52
N THR A 221 9.31 14.75 13.11
CA THR A 221 9.14 16.14 12.68
C THR A 221 9.53 16.33 11.21
N THR A 222 10.68 15.78 10.83
CA THR A 222 11.17 15.84 9.45
C THR A 222 10.24 15.12 8.48
N MET A 223 9.79 13.91 8.83
CA MET A 223 8.81 13.16 8.04
C MET A 223 7.53 13.97 7.88
N PHE A 224 6.98 14.48 8.98
CA PHE A 224 5.74 15.24 8.98
C PHE A 224 5.81 16.48 8.09
N ASN A 225 6.90 17.25 8.17
CA ASN A 225 7.14 18.39 7.28
C ASN A 225 7.24 17.97 5.81
N ARG A 226 7.83 16.80 5.51
CA ARG A 226 7.82 16.26 4.14
C ARG A 226 6.41 15.89 3.68
N PHE A 227 5.57 15.33 4.56
CA PHE A 227 4.16 15.05 4.24
C PHE A 227 3.38 16.33 3.91
N SER A 228 3.62 17.44 4.61
CA SER A 228 2.90 18.71 4.35
C SER A 228 3.30 19.39 3.04
N HIS A 229 4.54 19.19 2.55
CA HIS A 229 5.04 19.87 1.35
C HIS A 229 5.08 18.99 0.09
N LEU A 230 5.24 17.67 0.24
CA LEU A 230 5.33 16.70 -0.87
C LEU A 230 4.15 15.72 -0.90
N GLY A 231 3.13 15.97 -0.07
CA GLY A 231 1.96 15.12 0.08
C GLY A 231 1.12 15.08 -1.19
N GLN A 232 0.84 13.87 -1.66
CA GLN A 232 -0.19 13.62 -2.66
C GLN A 232 -1.52 13.37 -1.97
N THR A 233 -2.61 13.59 -2.70
CA THR A 233 -3.94 13.19 -2.24
C THR A 233 -4.20 11.72 -2.56
N PRO A 234 -5.12 11.06 -1.84
CA PRO A 234 -5.55 9.71 -2.21
C PRO A 234 -6.19 9.63 -3.60
N GLN A 235 -6.77 10.74 -4.08
CA GLN A 235 -7.34 10.83 -5.42
C GLN A 235 -6.25 10.77 -6.49
N ASP A 236 -5.13 11.47 -6.30
CA ASP A 236 -4.01 11.44 -7.27
C ASP A 236 -3.53 10.00 -7.51
N ILE A 237 -3.43 9.20 -6.44
CA ILE A 237 -3.03 7.79 -6.54
C ILE A 237 -4.11 6.94 -7.21
N ALA A 238 -5.39 7.19 -6.90
CA ALA A 238 -6.51 6.51 -7.53
C ALA A 238 -6.54 6.75 -9.06
N ASP A 239 -6.23 7.97 -9.49
CA ASP A 239 -6.18 8.35 -10.90
C ASP A 239 -5.00 7.69 -11.62
N VAL A 240 -3.83 7.61 -10.96
CA VAL A 240 -2.68 6.85 -11.46
C VAL A 240 -3.01 5.37 -11.65
N ILE A 241 -3.68 4.74 -10.67
CA ILE A 241 -4.12 3.34 -10.76
C ILE A 241 -5.10 3.15 -11.92
N ALA A 242 -6.10 4.04 -12.05
CA ALA A 242 -7.08 3.97 -13.13
C ALA A 242 -6.46 4.14 -14.52
N ALA A 243 -5.45 5.01 -14.66
CA ALA A 243 -4.68 5.17 -15.90
C ALA A 243 -3.85 3.92 -16.21
N LEU A 244 -3.14 3.37 -15.22
CA LEU A 244 -2.33 2.16 -15.36
C LEU A 244 -3.15 0.95 -15.83
N MET A 245 -4.39 0.81 -15.35
CA MET A 245 -5.31 -0.26 -15.77
C MET A 245 -5.76 -0.17 -17.23
N LYS A 246 -5.60 1.00 -17.86
CA LYS A 246 -5.97 1.26 -19.26
C LYS A 246 -4.78 1.11 -20.23
N GLU A 247 -3.57 0.95 -19.71
CA GLU A 247 -2.38 0.71 -20.54
C GLU A 247 -2.49 -0.65 -21.25
N GLU A 248 -2.22 -0.70 -22.55
CA GLU A 248 -2.20 -1.95 -23.33
C GLU A 248 -1.11 -2.91 -22.80
N LYS A 249 0.03 -2.35 -22.40
CA LYS A 249 1.15 -3.03 -21.76
C LYS A 249 1.47 -2.32 -20.45
N PRO A 250 0.76 -2.66 -19.36
CA PRO A 250 0.93 -1.98 -18.08
C PRO A 250 2.36 -2.01 -17.61
N ARG A 251 2.86 -0.85 -17.20
CA ARG A 251 4.19 -0.74 -16.57
C ARG A 251 4.25 -1.59 -15.31
N TYR A 252 5.42 -2.21 -15.08
CA TYR A 252 5.65 -3.00 -13.87
C TYR A 252 5.75 -2.11 -12.62
N ARG A 253 6.46 -0.98 -12.67
CA ARG A 253 6.61 -0.08 -11.52
C ARG A 253 6.14 1.33 -11.87
N VAL A 254 5.34 1.92 -11.00
CA VAL A 254 4.84 3.30 -11.13
C VAL A 254 5.08 4.04 -9.81
N ALA A 255 6.16 4.81 -9.75
CA ALA A 255 6.40 5.73 -8.65
C ALA A 255 5.62 7.03 -8.89
N THR A 256 4.88 7.50 -7.89
CA THR A 256 3.96 8.63 -8.08
C THR A 256 4.54 9.99 -7.66
N SER A 257 5.71 9.99 -7.00
CA SER A 257 6.40 11.20 -6.58
C SER A 257 7.72 11.37 -7.33
N GLU A 258 7.77 12.31 -8.28
CA GLU A 258 8.96 12.61 -9.09
C GLU A 258 10.17 13.03 -8.26
N GLY A 259 9.95 13.72 -7.13
CA GLY A 259 11.04 14.12 -6.25
C GLY A 259 11.75 12.93 -5.60
N LEU A 260 11.04 11.81 -5.42
CA LEU A 260 11.56 10.64 -4.71
C LEU A 260 12.14 9.56 -5.63
N THR A 261 11.82 9.58 -6.93
CA THR A 261 12.41 8.65 -7.91
C THR A 261 13.91 8.82 -8.03
N LYS A 262 14.44 10.05 -7.90
CA LYS A 262 15.89 10.31 -7.90
C LYS A 262 16.65 9.52 -6.83
N TYR A 263 16.04 9.33 -5.66
CA TYR A 263 16.66 8.56 -4.58
C TYR A 263 16.69 7.05 -4.86
N ILE A 264 15.72 6.56 -5.64
CA ILE A 264 15.71 5.16 -6.09
C ILE A 264 16.90 4.95 -7.03
N ASP A 265 17.09 5.85 -7.99
CA ASP A 265 18.21 5.79 -8.92
C ASP A 265 19.57 5.84 -8.21
N LEU A 266 19.71 6.71 -7.20
CA LEU A 266 20.93 6.78 -6.38
C LEU A 266 21.21 5.45 -5.69
N LYS A 267 20.21 4.87 -5.04
CA LYS A 267 20.36 3.59 -4.34
C LYS A 267 20.82 2.45 -5.27
N PHE A 268 20.32 2.40 -6.50
CA PHE A 268 20.69 1.32 -7.43
C PHE A 268 22.00 1.58 -8.19
N LYS A 269 22.51 2.82 -8.21
CA LYS A 269 23.81 3.15 -8.78
C LYS A 269 24.96 2.76 -7.85
N ASP A 270 24.77 2.92 -6.55
CA ASP A 270 25.74 2.51 -5.54
C ASP A 270 25.45 1.08 -5.05
N SER A 271 26.30 0.14 -5.44
CA SER A 271 26.16 -1.27 -5.04
C SER A 271 26.53 -1.56 -3.59
N SER A 272 27.28 -0.69 -2.90
CA SER A 272 27.55 -0.87 -1.46
C SER A 272 26.37 -0.43 -0.61
N GLY A 273 25.65 0.61 -1.07
CA GLY A 273 24.53 1.23 -0.37
C GLY A 273 24.97 2.29 0.63
N ASP A 274 26.26 2.63 0.72
CA ASP A 274 26.77 3.65 1.63
C ASP A 274 26.16 5.03 1.31
N ASP A 275 25.96 5.35 0.03
CA ASP A 275 25.39 6.63 -0.39
C ASP A 275 23.96 6.81 0.14
N ILE A 276 23.13 5.76 0.07
CA ILE A 276 21.75 5.85 0.54
C ILE A 276 21.66 5.88 2.07
N ILE A 277 22.59 5.21 2.77
CA ILE A 277 22.68 5.30 4.24
C ILE A 277 23.10 6.70 4.66
N LYS A 278 24.15 7.26 4.06
CA LYS A 278 24.61 8.63 4.34
C LYS A 278 23.49 9.64 4.08
N LEU A 279 22.85 9.53 2.92
CA LEU A 279 21.74 10.41 2.55
C LEU A 279 20.57 10.31 3.52
N SER A 280 20.23 9.10 3.98
CA SER A 280 19.15 8.90 4.96
C SER A 280 19.50 9.52 6.31
N TYR A 281 20.74 9.32 6.78
CA TYR A 281 21.25 9.92 8.01
C TYR A 281 21.22 11.45 7.96
N ASP A 282 21.77 12.05 6.90
CA ASP A 282 21.80 13.50 6.72
C ASP A 282 20.38 14.10 6.68
N ASN A 283 19.46 13.42 6.00
CA ASN A 283 18.10 13.89 5.76
C ASN A 283 17.17 13.75 6.95
N TYR A 284 17.33 12.73 7.78
CA TYR A 284 16.35 12.36 8.81
C TYR A 284 16.90 12.47 10.23
N VAL A 285 18.18 12.10 10.44
CA VAL A 285 18.78 12.01 11.77
C VAL A 285 19.51 13.30 12.15
N CYS A 286 20.30 13.87 11.25
CA CYS A 286 21.05 15.11 11.54
C CYS A 286 20.22 16.40 11.47
N GLY A 287 18.97 16.35 11.00
CA GLY A 287 18.12 17.54 10.86
C GLY A 287 18.62 18.59 9.84
N LYS A 288 19.62 18.27 9.00
CA LYS A 288 20.02 19.17 7.91
C LYS A 288 18.98 19.07 6.80
N ALA A 289 18.38 20.21 6.42
CA ALA A 289 17.51 20.26 5.26
C ALA A 289 18.27 19.70 4.03
N PRO A 290 17.62 18.90 3.16
CA PRO A 290 18.29 18.37 1.96
C PRO A 290 18.90 19.53 1.19
N THR A 291 20.20 19.44 0.89
CA THR A 291 20.84 20.35 -0.05
C THR A 291 20.15 20.16 -1.40
N SER A 292 19.55 21.26 -1.88
CA SER A 292 18.81 21.40 -3.14
C SER A 292 19.50 20.80 -4.35
#